data_AF-A0A166GUD2-F1
#
_entry.id   AF-A0A166GUD2-F1
#
_cell.length_a   1.000
_cell.length_b   1.000
_cell.length_c   1.000
_cell.angle_alpha   90.00
_cell.angle_beta   90.00
_cell.angle_gamma   90.00
#
_symmetry.space_group_name_H-M   'P 1'
#
loop_
_entity.id
_entity.type
_entity.pdbx_description
1 polymer ?
#
loop_
_entity_poly.entity_id
_entity_poly.type
_entity_poly.pdbx_seq_one_letter_code
_entity_poly.pdbx_strand_id
1 'polypeptide(L)'
;MSSDPSKGSWQARPEDYKETFKRRRYDSEFADPCAEASKASMDCLNRNDYDRDKCLDFFRAYRDCKSAWMEQRKADRRAGTQIYSTPTRD
;
A
#
# COMPACT_ATOMS: atom_id res chain seq x y z
N MET A 1 0.05 31.77 15.10
CA MET A 1 0.26 31.00 13.85
C MET A 1 1.28 29.93 14.18
N SER A 2 0.81 28.74 14.55
CA SER A 2 1.66 27.64 15.02
C SER A 2 2.03 26.77 13.83
N SER A 3 3.29 26.86 13.42
CA SER A 3 3.88 25.99 12.40
C SER A 3 4.54 24.81 13.10
N ASP A 4 3.81 23.70 13.21
CA ASP A 4 4.32 22.42 13.70
C ASP A 4 5.14 21.74 12.60
N PRO A 5 6.46 21.47 12.77
CA PRO A 5 7.33 20.96 11.69
C PRO A 5 7.19 19.44 11.46
N SER A 6 6.07 18.82 11.85
CA SER A 6 5.91 17.36 11.81
C SER A 6 5.38 16.79 10.48
N LYS A 7 5.27 17.56 9.38
CA LYS A 7 4.71 17.05 8.12
C LYS A 7 5.63 17.24 6.92
N GLY A 8 6.75 16.50 6.93
CA GLY A 8 7.37 16.04 5.69
C GLY A 8 6.49 14.93 5.08
N SER A 9 5.97 15.15 3.88
CA SER A 9 4.98 14.32 3.19
C SER A 9 5.52 12.96 2.67
N TRP A 10 6.24 12.21 3.51
CA TRP A 10 6.85 10.94 3.12
C TRP A 10 6.59 9.78 4.08
N GLN A 11 5.90 10.03 5.21
CA GLN A 11 5.35 8.97 6.04
C GLN A 11 4.01 8.52 5.44
N ALA A 12 4.07 7.90 4.25
CA ALA A 12 2.93 7.19 3.67
C ALA A 12 2.70 5.92 4.49
N ARG A 13 2.08 6.06 5.66
CA ARG A 13 1.39 4.92 6.27
C ARG A 13 0.36 4.46 5.23
N PRO A 14 0.43 3.22 4.75
CA PRO A 14 -0.51 2.75 3.74
C PRO A 14 -1.93 2.89 4.30
N GLU A 15 -2.82 3.50 3.51
CA GLU A 15 -4.25 3.54 3.81
C GLU A 15 -4.75 2.10 4.04
N ASP A 16 -5.79 1.94 4.85
CA ASP A 16 -6.43 0.63 4.99
C ASP A 16 -6.90 0.16 3.60
N TYR A 17 -6.26 -0.88 3.07
CA TYR A 17 -6.55 -1.40 1.74
C TYR A 17 -8.04 -1.69 1.56
N LYS A 18 -8.80 -2.01 2.62
CA LYS A 18 -10.26 -2.19 2.54
C LYS A 18 -10.95 -0.95 2.00
N GLU A 19 -10.51 0.24 2.39
CA GLU A 19 -11.01 1.50 1.84
C GLU A 19 -10.53 1.71 0.40
N THR A 20 -9.29 1.33 0.07
CA THR A 20 -8.78 1.36 -1.32
C THR A 20 -9.63 0.49 -2.25
N PHE A 21 -10.02 -0.71 -1.82
CA PHE A 21 -10.87 -1.66 -2.54
C PHE A 21 -12.36 -1.28 -2.51
N LYS A 22 -12.87 -0.61 -1.48
CA LYS A 22 -14.22 -0.02 -1.51
C LYS A 22 -14.30 1.13 -2.52
N ARG A 23 -13.25 1.96 -2.59
CA ARG A 23 -13.19 3.15 -3.45
C ARG A 23 -12.97 2.80 -4.92
N ARG A 24 -12.11 1.82 -5.20
CA ARG A 24 -11.98 1.24 -6.53
C ARG A 24 -12.95 0.08 -6.61
N ARG A 25 -14.14 0.30 -7.20
CA ARG A 25 -15.16 -0.70 -7.60
C ARG A 25 -14.63 -1.76 -8.58
N TYR A 26 -13.39 -2.18 -8.43
CA TYR A 26 -12.68 -3.09 -9.29
C TYR A 26 -11.71 -3.91 -8.46
N ASP A 27 -12.34 -4.94 -7.92
CA ASP A 27 -11.90 -6.18 -7.36
C ASP A 27 -11.07 -7.04 -8.34
N SER A 28 -10.33 -6.41 -9.27
CA SER A 28 -9.49 -7.16 -10.20
C SER A 28 -8.23 -7.68 -9.52
N GLU A 29 -7.76 -8.81 -10.02
CA GLU A 29 -6.42 -9.36 -9.80
C GLU A 29 -5.27 -8.35 -10.01
N PHE A 30 -5.57 -7.18 -10.59
CA PHE A 30 -4.62 -6.11 -10.90
C PHE A 30 -4.63 -4.95 -9.90
N ALA A 31 -5.48 -4.97 -8.87
CA ALA A 31 -5.50 -3.92 -7.86
C ALA A 31 -4.29 -4.04 -6.92
N ASP A 32 -3.33 -3.13 -7.08
CA ASP A 32 -2.19 -2.97 -6.17
C ASP A 32 -2.53 -1.95 -5.07
N PRO A 33 -2.76 -2.36 -3.81
CA PRO A 33 -3.01 -1.43 -2.71
C PRO A 33 -1.78 -0.58 -2.36
N CYS A 34 -0.60 -0.95 -2.87
CA CYS A 34 0.65 -0.24 -2.66
C CYS A 34 1.06 0.62 -3.86
N ALA A 35 0.13 0.89 -4.80
CA ALA A 35 0.40 1.66 -6.01
C ALA A 35 1.00 3.06 -5.73
N GLU A 36 0.55 3.74 -4.67
CA GLU A 36 1.10 5.05 -4.29
C GLU A 36 2.54 4.95 -3.77
N ALA A 37 2.84 3.94 -2.95
CA ALA A 37 4.20 3.70 -2.46
C ALA A 37 5.15 3.27 -3.60
N SER A 38 4.64 2.49 -4.55
CA SER A 38 5.34 2.13 -5.78
C SER A 38 5.67 3.38 -6.62
N LYS A 39 4.66 4.22 -6.87
CA LYS A 39 4.83 5.50 -7.58
C LYS A 39 5.85 6.40 -6.90
N ALA A 40 5.76 6.57 -5.58
CA ALA A 40 6.72 7.38 -4.82
C ALA A 40 8.16 6.85 -4.93
N SER A 41 8.33 5.53 -4.91
CA SER A 41 9.64 4.89 -5.09
C SER A 41 10.22 5.15 -6.48
N MET A 42 9.39 5.06 -7.52
CA MET A 42 9.79 5.35 -8.89
C MET A 42 10.09 6.84 -9.11
N ASP A 43 9.29 7.73 -8.52
CA ASP A 43 9.52 9.17 -8.57
C ASP A 43 10.84 9.55 -7.89
N CYS A 44 11.20 8.88 -6.78
CA CYS A 44 12.52 9.07 -6.16
C CYS A 44 13.65 8.65 -7.10
N LEU A 45 13.57 7.47 -7.72
CA LEU A 45 14.58 6.99 -8.66
C LEU A 45 14.77 7.95 -9.84
N ASN A 46 13.66 8.40 -10.45
CA ASN A 46 13.67 9.33 -11.57
C ASN A 46 14.36 10.67 -11.24
N ARG A 47 14.32 11.11 -9.98
CA ARG A 47 14.92 12.37 -9.52
C ARG A 47 16.37 12.23 -9.07
N ASN A 48 16.85 11.01 -8.86
CA ASN A 48 18.13 10.72 -8.24
C ASN A 48 19.03 9.88 -9.15
N ASP A 49 18.87 9.98 -10.47
CA ASP A 49 19.65 9.22 -11.46
C ASP A 49 19.64 7.71 -11.20
N TYR A 50 18.51 7.20 -10.70
CA TYR A 50 18.32 5.80 -10.32
C TYR A 50 19.26 5.30 -9.21
N ASP A 51 19.83 6.20 -8.43
CA ASP A 51 20.57 5.89 -7.21
C ASP A 51 19.62 5.33 -6.14
N ARG A 52 19.76 4.02 -5.89
CA ARG A 52 18.88 3.27 -4.99
C ARG A 52 19.11 3.63 -3.53
N ASP A 53 20.32 4.03 -3.15
CA ASP A 53 20.67 4.28 -1.76
C ASP A 53 19.98 5.56 -1.25
N LYS A 54 19.72 6.51 -2.16
CA LYS A 54 18.92 7.72 -1.87
C LYS A 54 17.43 7.45 -1.69
N CYS A 55 16.95 6.27 -2.08
CA CYS A 55 15.52 5.94 -2.12
C CYS A 55 15.12 4.80 -1.16
N LEU A 56 16.01 4.39 -0.23
CA LEU A 56 15.77 3.26 0.66
C LEU A 56 14.49 3.38 1.50
N ASP A 57 14.14 4.58 1.95
CA ASP A 57 12.94 4.80 2.76
C ASP A 57 11.64 4.64 1.95
N PHE A 58 11.65 4.99 0.66
CA PHE A 58 10.53 4.73 -0.24
C PHE A 58 10.33 3.23 -0.46
N PHE A 59 11.44 2.50 -0.65
CA PHE A 59 11.39 1.04 -0.78
C PHE A 59 10.93 0.36 0.51
N ARG A 60 11.32 0.89 1.68
CA ARG A 60 10.81 0.41 2.98
C ARG A 60 9.30 0.60 3.05
N ALA A 61 8.79 1.80 2.75
CA ALA A 61 7.35 2.06 2.73
C ALA A 61 6.58 1.11 1.80
N TYR A 62 7.11 0.81 0.60
CA TYR A 62 6.50 -0.16 -0.31
C TYR A 62 6.48 -1.58 0.27
N ARG A 63 7.60 -2.04 0.86
CA ARG A 63 7.69 -3.37 1.50
C ARG A 63 6.73 -3.47 2.67
N ASP A 64 6.69 -2.46 3.52
CA ASP A 64 5.83 -2.42 4.71
C ASP A 64 4.36 -2.47 4.31
N CYS A 65 3.97 -1.71 3.28
CA CYS A 65 2.63 -1.80 2.70
C CYS A 65 2.29 -3.22 2.22
N LYS A 66 3.20 -3.84 1.46
CA LYS A 66 2.97 -5.19 0.93
C LYS A 66 2.88 -6.23 2.05
N SER A 67 3.73 -6.10 3.07
CA SER A 67 3.70 -6.95 4.27
C SER A 67 2.37 -6.83 5.00
N ALA A 68 1.94 -5.60 5.30
CA ALA A 68 0.67 -5.34 5.98
C ALA A 68 -0.53 -5.90 5.18
N TRP A 69 -0.55 -5.69 3.87
CA TRP A 69 -1.59 -6.24 2.99
C TRP A 69 -1.64 -7.77 3.05
N MET A 70 -0.48 -8.43 2.98
CA MET A 70 -0.40 -9.90 3.03
C MET A 70 -0.81 -10.45 4.40
N GLU A 71 -0.43 -9.78 5.49
CA GLU A 71 -0.85 -10.13 6.85
C GLU A 71 -2.35 -9.99 7.03
N GLN A 72 -2.93 -8.89 6.55
CA GLN A 72 -4.37 -8.67 6.65
C GLN A 72 -5.16 -9.66 5.79
N ARG A 73 -4.68 -10.01 4.58
CA ARG A 73 -5.25 -11.12 3.79
C ARG A 73 -5.13 -12.47 4.47
N LYS A 74 -4.07 -12.73 5.25
CA LYS A 74 -3.96 -13.96 6.05
C LYS A 74 -4.97 -13.93 7.20
N ALA A 75 -5.15 -12.79 7.86
CA ALA A 75 -6.12 -12.60 8.93
C ALA A 75 -7.56 -12.78 8.43
N ASP A 76 -7.94 -12.12 7.33
CA ASP A 76 -9.27 -12.27 6.71
C ASP A 76 -9.56 -13.73 6.33
N ARG A 77 -8.57 -14.46 5.80
CA ARG A 77 -8.70 -15.90 5.51
C ARG A 77 -8.95 -16.73 6.76
N ARG A 78 -8.25 -16.43 7.86
CA ARG A 78 -8.44 -17.12 9.15
C ARG A 78 -9.80 -16.79 9.77
N ALA A 79 -10.29 -15.57 9.57
CA ALA A 79 -11.58 -15.11 10.08
C ALA A 79 -12.77 -15.52 9.19
N GLY A 80 -12.53 -16.10 8.02
CA GLY A 80 -13.58 -16.38 7.03
C GLY A 80 -14.19 -15.12 6.39
N THR A 81 -13.58 -13.95 6.61
CA THR A 81 -14.05 -12.64 6.09
C THR A 81 -13.32 -12.23 4.83
N GLN A 82 -12.66 -13.18 4.13
CA GLN A 82 -12.07 -12.88 2.84
C GLN A 82 -13.19 -12.47 1.90
N ILE A 83 -13.21 -11.17 1.55
CA ILE A 83 -14.21 -10.55 0.65
C ILE A 83 -14.30 -11.31 -0.70
N TYR A 84 -13.24 -12.05 -1.06
CA TYR A 84 -13.16 -12.94 -2.21
C TYR A 84 -13.17 -14.42 -1.81
N SER A 85 -14.12 -14.90 -1.02
CA SER A 85 -14.52 -16.29 -1.17
C SER A 85 -15.46 -16.35 -2.36
N THR A 86 -15.12 -17.18 -3.35
CA THR A 86 -16.05 -17.69 -4.36
C THR A 86 -17.47 -17.83 -3.80
N PRO A 87 -18.54 -17.55 -4.57
CA PRO A 87 -19.90 -17.86 -4.11
C PRO A 87 -19.87 -19.30 -3.60
N THR A 88 -20.24 -19.48 -2.34
CA THR A 88 -20.46 -20.81 -1.79
C THR A 88 -21.40 -21.50 -2.77
N ARG A 89 -20.91 -22.55 -3.45
CA ARG A 89 -21.78 -23.51 -4.14
C ARG A 89 -22.58 -24.17 -3.04
N ASP A 90 -23.77 -23.64 -2.75
CA ASP A 90 -24.91 -24.48 -2.41
C ASP A 90 -25.28 -25.34 -3.62
#